data_AF-A0A7X5WN55-F1
#
_entry.id   AF-A0A7X5WN55-F1
#
_cell.length_a   1.000
_cell.length_b   1.000
_cell.length_c   1.000
_cell.angle_alpha   90.00
_cell.angle_beta   90.00
_cell.angle_gamma   90.00
#
_symmetry.space_group_name_H-M   'P 1'
#
loop_
_entity.id
_entity.type
_entity.pdbx_description
1 polymer ?
#
loop_
_entity_poly.entity_id
_entity_poly.type
_entity_poly.pdbx_seq_one_letter_code
_entity_poly.pdbx_strand_id
1 'polypeptide(L)' 'TEARRVFPTATLVVPGIRPASGSVVGDDQARTATPAQAVADGADRLVIGRPITRADDPRAAAEAIARQIESGA' A
#
# COMPACT_ATOMS: atom_id res chain seq x y z
N THR A 1 -11.18 1.11 9.78
CA THR A 1 -10.30 1.74 10.80
C THR A 1 -11.06 2.73 11.68
N GLU A 2 -10.52 3.08 12.85
CA GLU A 2 -11.06 4.16 13.69
C GLU A 2 -11.19 5.49 12.93
N ALA A 3 -10.20 5.80 12.09
CA ALA A 3 -10.25 6.99 11.23
C ALA A 3 -11.48 7.02 10.32
N ARG A 4 -11.83 5.91 9.64
CA ARG A 4 -13.05 5.83 8.82
C ARG A 4 -14.32 6.00 9.66
N ARG A 5 -14.34 5.49 10.90
CA ARG A 5 -15.50 5.63 11.81
C ARG A 5 -15.70 7.10 12.22
N VAL A 6 -14.63 7.80 12.56
CA VAL A 6 -14.67 9.20 13.02
C VAL A 6 -14.83 10.18 11.86
N PHE A 7 -14.31 9.84 10.68
CA PHE A 7 -14.37 10.67 9.47
C PHE A 7 -14.96 9.89 8.28
N PRO A 8 -16.29 9.67 8.25
CA PRO A 8 -16.92 8.80 7.25
C PRO A 8 -16.67 9.23 5.80
N THR A 9 -16.65 10.55 5.55
CA THR A 9 -16.54 11.14 4.21
C THR A 9 -15.13 11.59 3.83
N ALA A 10 -14.17 11.51 4.75
CA ALA A 10 -12.81 11.95 4.46
C ALA A 10 -12.13 10.99 3.49
N THR A 11 -11.27 11.54 2.63
CA THR A 11 -10.34 10.74 1.83
C THR A 11 -9.19 10.28 2.71
N LEU A 12 -9.10 8.98 2.99
CA LEU A 12 -8.05 8.35 3.76
C LEU A 12 -6.88 7.99 2.84
N VAL A 13 -5.79 8.74 2.97
CA VAL A 13 -4.53 8.52 2.25
C VAL A 13 -3.56 7.80 3.17
N VAL A 14 -3.16 6.58 2.80
CA VAL A 14 -2.34 5.70 3.66
C VAL A 14 -0.93 5.52 3.06
N PRO A 15 0.11 6.11 3.65
CA PRO A 15 1.51 5.86 3.28
C PRO A 15 2.09 4.62 3.96
N GLY A 16 3.27 4.18 3.50
CA GLY A 16 4.02 3.08 4.13
C GLY A 16 3.55 1.68 3.72
N ILE A 17 2.94 1.56 2.54
CA ILE A 17 2.45 0.29 2.00
C ILE A 17 3.60 -0.53 1.41
N ARG A 18 3.62 -1.82 1.71
CA ARG A 18 4.60 -2.77 1.15
C ARG A 18 3.95 -3.97 0.51
N PRO A 19 4.24 -4.27 -0.77
CA PRO A 19 3.82 -5.52 -1.38
C PRO A 19 4.45 -6.71 -0.64
N ALA A 20 3.70 -7.79 -0.52
CA ALA A 20 4.11 -8.99 0.24
C ALA A 20 5.42 -9.62 -0.25
N SER A 21 5.83 -9.33 -1.49
CA SER A 21 7.05 -9.84 -2.13
C SER A 21 8.30 -8.94 -1.97
N GLY A 22 8.19 -7.80 -1.28
CA GLY A 22 9.23 -6.75 -1.31
C GLY A 22 9.84 -6.42 0.05
N SER A 23 10.73 -7.28 0.56
CA SER A 23 11.70 -6.86 1.58
C SER A 23 12.76 -5.96 0.92
N VAL A 24 12.52 -4.65 0.93
CA VAL A 24 13.55 -3.67 0.55
C VAL A 24 14.63 -3.69 1.63
N VAL A 25 15.84 -4.12 1.28
CA VAL A 25 17.01 -4.05 2.18
C VAL A 25 17.29 -2.57 2.51
N GLY A 26 17.38 -2.23 3.81
CA GLY A 26 17.62 -0.86 4.29
C GLY A 26 16.36 -0.04 4.60
N ASP A 27 15.25 -0.69 4.95
CA ASP A 27 14.00 0.00 5.29
C ASP A 27 13.80 0.27 6.78
N ASP A 28 13.50 1.52 7.10
CA ASP A 28 13.34 2.11 8.43
C ASP A 28 11.89 2.08 8.95
N GLN A 29 10.94 1.60 8.15
CA GLN A 29 9.53 1.63 8.54
C GLN A 29 9.10 0.40 9.35
N ALA A 30 8.98 0.59 10.67
CA ALA A 30 8.65 -0.43 11.66
C ALA A 30 7.22 -1.00 11.59
N ARG A 31 6.29 -0.41 10.84
CA ARG A 31 4.91 -0.90 10.65
C ARG A 31 4.53 -0.78 9.18
N THR A 32 4.26 -1.91 8.53
CA THR A 32 3.95 -1.96 7.10
C THR A 32 2.67 -2.75 6.91
N ALA A 33 1.76 -2.22 6.09
CA ALA A 33 0.55 -2.91 5.67
C ALA A 33 0.71 -3.34 4.21
N THR A 34 0.14 -4.50 3.86
CA THR A 34 0.03 -4.90 2.45
C THR A 34 -0.99 -4.00 1.75
N PRO A 35 -0.91 -3.84 0.41
CA PRO A 35 -1.91 -3.07 -0.33
C PRO A 35 -3.34 -3.54 -0.05
N ALA A 36 -3.57 -4.86 -0.06
CA ALA A 36 -4.87 -5.46 0.22
C ALA A 36 -5.36 -5.15 1.65
N GLN A 37 -4.49 -5.28 2.66
CA GLN A 37 -4.87 -4.97 4.05
C GLN A 37 -5.25 -3.49 4.21
N ALA A 38 -4.50 -2.57 3.61
CA ALA A 38 -4.80 -1.15 3.72
C ALA A 38 -6.15 -0.78 3.10
N VAL A 39 -6.51 -1.42 1.98
CA VAL A 39 -7.84 -1.25 1.36
C VAL A 39 -8.93 -1.85 2.25
N ALA A 40 -8.75 -3.07 2.76
CA ALA A 40 -9.69 -3.69 3.70
C ALA A 40 -9.89 -2.86 4.98
N ASP A 41 -8.84 -2.16 5.44
CA ASP A 41 -8.86 -1.26 6.58
C ASP A 41 -9.58 0.08 6.30
N GLY A 42 -9.91 0.35 5.04
CA GLY A 42 -10.73 1.47 4.58
C GLY A 42 -9.97 2.62 3.91
N ALA A 43 -8.74 2.38 3.42
CA ALA A 43 -7.99 3.37 2.66
C ALA A 43 -8.66 3.67 1.31
N ASP A 44 -8.73 4.95 0.93
CA ASP A 44 -9.16 5.36 -0.40
C ASP A 44 -7.99 5.48 -1.38
N ARG A 45 -6.81 5.82 -0.85
CA ARG A 45 -5.58 5.99 -1.63
C ARG A 45 -4.39 5.43 -0.89
N LEU A 46 -3.52 4.78 -1.64
CA LEU A 46 -2.28 4.22 -1.14
C LEU A 46 -1.10 5.06 -1.66
N VAL A 47 -0.15 5.37 -0.78
CA VAL A 47 1.10 6.04 -1.18
C VAL A 47 2.24 5.03 -1.15
N ILE A 48 2.73 4.69 -2.34
CA ILE A 48 3.75 3.67 -2.57
C ILE A 48 4.94 4.33 -3.28
N GLY A 49 6.03 4.51 -2.54
CA GLY A 49 7.24 5.15 -3.04
C GLY A 49 8.30 4.13 -3.45
N ARG A 50 9.26 3.91 -2.54
CA ARG A 50 10.44 3.04 -2.75
C ARG A 50 10.14 1.68 -3.41
N PRO A 51 9.06 0.95 -3.06
CA PRO A 51 8.76 -0.33 -3.72
C PRO A 51 8.55 -0.24 -5.24
N ILE A 52 8.14 0.92 -5.76
CA ILE A 52 7.98 1.15 -7.20
C ILE A 52 9.21 1.88 -7.75
N THR A 53 9.64 2.97 -7.11
CA THR A 53 10.67 3.86 -7.67
C THR A 53 12.09 3.28 -7.63
N ARG A 54 12.33 2.25 -6.82
CA ARG A 54 13.63 1.55 -6.72
C ARG A 54 13.60 0.12 -7.26
N ALA A 55 12.49 -0.29 -7.88
CA ALA A 55 12.42 -1.60 -8.51
C ALA A 55 13.23 -1.61 -9.82
N ASP A 56 13.79 -2.76 -10.19
CA ASP A 56 14.48 -2.94 -11.46
C ASP A 56 13.55 -2.68 -12.67
N ASP A 57 12.28 -3.03 -12.53
CA ASP A 57 11.20 -2.66 -13.45
C ASP A 57 10.04 -1.98 -12.68
N PRO A 58 10.00 -0.64 -12.68
CA PRO A 58 8.95 0.12 -11.99
C PRO A 58 7.54 -0.15 -12.52
N ARG A 59 7.40 -0.44 -13.82
CA ARG A 59 6.10 -0.75 -14.42
C ARG A 59 5.61 -2.10 -13.90
N ALA A 60 6.44 -3.14 -13.99
CA ALA A 60 6.08 -4.45 -13.51
C ALA A 60 5.78 -4.45 -12.00
N ALA A 61 6.52 -3.68 -11.21
CA ALA A 61 6.26 -3.50 -9.78
C ALA A 61 4.90 -2.83 -9.51
N ALA A 62 4.58 -1.74 -10.21
CA ALA A 62 3.30 -1.05 -10.09
C ALA A 62 2.12 -1.96 -10.50
N GLU A 63 2.26 -2.70 -11.61
CA GLU A 63 1.24 -3.64 -12.07
C GLU A 63 1.02 -4.80 -11.11
N ALA A 64 2.09 -5.35 -10.51
CA ALA A 64 1.98 -6.40 -9.51
C ALA A 64 1.23 -5.91 -8.25
N ILE A 65 1.51 -4.69 -7.81
CA ILE A 65 0.81 -4.04 -6.70
C ILE A 65 -0.66 -3.80 -7.03
N ALA A 66 -0.97 -3.31 -8.24
CA ALA A 66 -2.34 -3.11 -8.69
C ALA A 66 -3.13 -4.43 -8.69
N ARG A 67 -2.53 -5.50 -9.22
CA ARG A 67 -3.13 -6.85 -9.19
C ARG A 67 -3.39 -7.34 -7.76
N GLN A 68 -2.50 -7.07 -6.80
CA GLN A 68 -2.73 -7.43 -5.40
C GLN A 68 -3.94 -6.71 -4.78
N ILE A 69 -4.21 -5.48 -5.21
CA ILE A 69 -5.38 -4.71 -4.76
C ILE A 69 -6.65 -5.28 -5.40
N GLU A 70 -6.63 -5.58 -6.70
CA GLU A 70 -7.77 -6.14 -7.44
C GLU A 70 -8.11 -7.57 -7.01
N SER A 71 -7.11 -8.41 -6.72
CA SER A 71 -7.30 -9.79 -6.25
C SER A 71 -7.72 -9.87 -4.78
N GLY A 72 -7.78 -8.73 -4.08
CA GLY A 72 -8.15 -8.60 -2.67
C GLY A 72 -9.57 -8.09 -2.43
N ALA A 73 -10.48 -8.31 -3.40
CA ALA A 73 -11.93 -8.13 -3.26
C ALA A 73 -12.66 -9.47 -3.18
#